data_AF-A0A7X0TT82-F1
#
_entry.id   AF-A0A7X0TT82-F1
#
_cell.length_a   1.000
_cell.length_b   1.000
_cell.length_c   1.000
_cell.angle_alpha   90.00
_cell.angle_beta   90.00
_cell.angle_gamma   90.00
#
_symmetry.space_group_name_H-M   'P 1'
#
loop_
_entity.id
_entity.type
_entity.pdbx_description
1 polymer ?
#
loop_
_entity_poly.entity_id
_entity_poly.type
_entity_poly.pdbx_seq_one_letter_code
_entity_poly.pdbx_strand_id
1 'polypeptide(L)'
;MMKTFKTITTQELTTLVCDGCGLRATTEGDYEFQEFISIEHHCGYGSIHGDGKRIEIDLCQQCFADMCGGTLRITDNSNSITEDNENRAQSILKYSHTLDVICQSKTKARQLKESSDLRLAASDILSKNKIANKKELTVALKRVEQLWDTQFQSAEGIELHQLADLICAFEKKDWDSYFEEGPLADDDFMPDRLSVKSTSTLDENNTARGMLASIPINTEVDDESSRDSALADNALDETKQYLLESIANTMHKHPELRLGQLLINAINLQQPCPEIFHIEDNVLADTINQFSSTTEC
;
A
#
# COMPACT_ATOMS: atom_id res chain seq x y z
N MET A 1 -17.99 1.92 60.39
CA MET A 1 -17.48 2.21 59.04
C MET A 1 -16.93 0.93 58.45
N MET A 2 -17.59 0.38 57.41
CA MET A 2 -17.17 -0.85 56.74
C MET A 2 -16.43 -0.44 55.48
N LYS A 3 -15.10 -0.60 55.47
CA LYS A 3 -14.27 -0.32 54.30
C LYS A 3 -14.14 -1.60 53.48
N THR A 4 -14.60 -1.56 52.24
CA THR A 4 -14.36 -2.60 51.24
C THR A 4 -13.09 -2.26 50.48
N PHE A 5 -12.14 -3.20 50.47
CA PHE A 5 -10.90 -3.09 49.71
C PHE A 5 -10.96 -4.09 48.56
N LYS A 6 -10.54 -3.66 47.37
CA LYS A 6 -10.40 -4.50 46.18
C LYS A 6 -8.92 -4.72 45.94
N THR A 7 -8.49 -5.98 45.92
CA THR A 7 -7.13 -6.35 45.51
C THR A 7 -7.04 -6.22 44.00
N ILE A 8 -6.14 -5.35 43.53
CA ILE A 8 -5.82 -5.19 42.11
C ILE A 8 -4.41 -5.73 41.91
N THR A 9 -4.26 -6.66 40.98
CA THR A 9 -2.95 -7.18 40.56
C THR A 9 -2.42 -6.25 39.47
N THR A 10 -1.39 -5.45 39.78
CA THR A 10 -0.69 -4.59 38.82
C THR A 10 0.48 -5.35 38.21
N GLN A 11 0.54 -5.41 36.89
CA GLN A 11 1.73 -5.86 36.16
C GLN A 11 2.61 -4.64 35.89
N GLU A 12 3.88 -4.74 36.24
CA GLU A 12 4.87 -3.68 36.02
C GLU A 12 5.81 -4.10 34.90
N LEU A 13 5.96 -3.24 33.89
CA LEU A 13 6.86 -3.47 32.77
C LEU A 13 8.29 -3.16 33.24
N THR A 14 9.11 -4.21 33.43
CA THR A 14 10.46 -4.07 33.98
C THR A 14 11.54 -3.98 32.92
N THR A 15 11.29 -4.58 31.75
CA THR A 15 12.27 -4.72 30.68
C THR A 15 11.62 -4.64 29.30
N LEU A 16 12.24 -3.89 28.39
CA LEU A 16 11.89 -3.83 26.97
C LEU A 16 13.05 -4.36 26.12
N VAL A 17 12.74 -5.00 24.99
CA VAL A 17 13.74 -5.52 24.05
C VAL A 17 13.41 -5.02 22.66
N CYS A 18 14.38 -4.40 21.99
CA CYS A 18 14.21 -3.91 20.63
C CYS A 18 14.18 -5.09 19.64
N ASP A 19 13.15 -5.19 18.82
CA ASP A 19 13.00 -6.22 17.80
C ASP A 19 14.03 -6.09 16.65
N GLY A 20 14.52 -4.87 16.41
CA GLY A 20 15.49 -4.58 15.35
C GLY A 20 16.93 -4.97 15.71
N CYS A 21 17.41 -4.52 16.87
CA CYS A 21 18.82 -4.68 17.28
C CYS A 21 19.02 -5.58 18.51
N GLY A 22 17.95 -6.03 19.17
CA GLY A 22 18.01 -6.87 20.38
C GLY A 22 18.43 -6.13 21.64
N LEU A 23 18.54 -4.79 21.60
CA LEU A 23 18.90 -3.96 22.75
C LEU A 23 17.87 -4.15 23.87
N ARG A 24 18.34 -4.42 25.08
CA ARG A 24 17.51 -4.55 26.28
C ARG A 24 17.62 -3.28 27.11
N ALA A 25 16.49 -2.64 27.39
CA ALA A 25 16.41 -1.49 28.28
C ALA A 25 15.63 -1.86 29.54
N THR A 26 16.10 -1.35 30.68
CA THR A 26 15.52 -1.62 32.00
C THR A 26 15.02 -0.34 32.65
N THR A 27 13.98 -0.45 33.48
CA THR A 27 13.39 0.70 34.20
C THR A 27 14.30 1.32 35.25
N GLU A 28 15.31 0.59 35.74
CA GLU A 28 16.13 0.99 36.91
C GLU A 28 17.36 1.85 36.58
N GLY A 29 17.57 2.25 35.31
CA GLY A 29 18.71 3.11 35.00
C GLY A 29 18.90 3.55 33.55
N ASP A 30 18.17 2.96 32.60
CA ASP A 30 18.34 3.27 31.19
C ASP A 30 17.37 4.39 30.79
N TYR A 31 17.89 5.60 30.57
CA TYR A 31 17.12 6.69 29.96
C TYR A 31 16.52 6.28 28.61
N GLU A 32 17.18 5.34 27.91
CA GLU A 32 16.70 4.77 26.67
C GLU A 32 15.38 4.02 26.81
N PHE A 33 15.05 3.49 28.00
CA PHE A 33 13.78 2.79 28.25
C PHE A 33 12.57 3.69 27.99
N GLN A 34 12.66 4.98 28.31
CA GLN A 34 11.56 5.94 28.12
C GLN A 34 11.41 6.35 26.65
N GLU A 35 12.46 6.16 25.85
CA GLU A 35 12.52 6.52 24.43
C GLU A 35 12.23 5.30 23.53
N PHE A 36 11.76 4.18 24.08
CA PHE A 36 11.28 3.06 23.29
C PHE A 36 9.94 3.41 22.63
N ILE A 37 9.82 3.03 21.36
CA ILE A 37 8.60 3.21 20.57
C ILE A 37 7.94 1.85 20.40
N SER A 38 6.81 1.68 21.09
CA SER A 38 5.94 0.51 20.99
C SER A 38 4.72 0.84 20.13
N ILE A 39 4.50 0.08 19.07
CA ILE A 39 3.33 0.24 18.20
C ILE A 39 2.46 -0.99 18.34
N GLU A 40 1.20 -0.79 18.71
CA GLU A 40 0.16 -1.82 18.68
C GLU A 40 -0.96 -1.34 17.74
N HIS A 41 -1.29 -2.16 16.74
CA HIS A 41 -2.32 -1.84 15.77
C HIS A 41 -3.20 -3.05 15.45
N HIS A 42 -4.51 -2.82 15.41
CA HIS A 42 -5.50 -3.81 14.99
C HIS A 42 -5.94 -3.56 13.55
N CYS A 43 -5.70 -4.53 12.67
CA CYS A 43 -6.03 -4.47 11.27
C CYS A 43 -7.54 -4.63 11.03
N GLY A 44 -8.14 -3.64 10.38
CA GLY A 44 -9.51 -3.70 9.88
C GLY A 44 -9.63 -4.44 8.54
N TYR A 45 -10.85 -4.40 7.99
CA TYR A 45 -11.17 -4.99 6.69
C TYR A 45 -10.37 -4.33 5.56
N GLY A 46 -9.74 -5.14 4.71
CA GLY A 46 -8.92 -4.68 3.60
C GLY A 46 -7.47 -4.37 3.98
N SER A 47 -7.03 -4.77 5.17
CA SER A 47 -5.61 -4.67 5.55
C SER A 47 -4.76 -5.60 4.70
N ILE A 48 -3.63 -5.11 4.18
CA ILE A 48 -2.64 -5.93 3.47
C ILE A 48 -2.05 -7.05 4.34
N HIS A 49 -2.13 -6.89 5.67
CA HIS A 49 -1.65 -7.87 6.63
C HIS A 49 -2.71 -8.93 6.96
N GLY A 50 -3.96 -8.73 6.54
CA GLY A 50 -5.11 -9.59 6.79
C GLY A 50 -6.04 -9.04 7.86
N ASP A 51 -7.33 -9.28 7.67
CA ASP A 51 -8.40 -8.75 8.52
C ASP A 51 -8.37 -9.34 9.93
N GLY A 52 -8.60 -8.51 10.94
CA GLY A 52 -8.66 -8.92 12.34
C GLY A 52 -7.30 -9.28 12.96
N LYS A 53 -6.20 -9.11 12.23
CA LYS A 53 -4.86 -9.36 12.77
C LYS A 53 -4.37 -8.21 13.65
N ARG A 54 -3.47 -8.54 14.57
CA ARG A 54 -2.76 -7.57 15.39
C ARG A 54 -1.31 -7.46 14.91
N ILE A 55 -0.82 -6.23 14.86
CA ILE A 55 0.57 -5.89 14.56
C ILE A 55 1.14 -5.24 15.82
N GLU A 56 2.22 -5.80 16.32
CA GLU A 56 2.96 -5.31 17.48
C GLU A 56 4.45 -5.26 17.12
N ILE A 57 5.13 -4.17 17.50
CA ILE A 57 6.58 -4.02 17.35
C ILE A 57 7.13 -3.05 18.40
N ASP A 58 8.28 -3.41 18.99
CA ASP A 58 9.01 -2.61 19.96
C ASP A 58 10.38 -2.22 19.41
N LEU A 59 10.63 -0.93 19.22
CA LEU A 59 11.88 -0.43 18.65
C LEU A 59 12.56 0.61 19.54
N CYS A 60 13.89 0.58 19.57
CA CYS A 60 14.66 1.68 20.12
C CYS A 60 14.64 2.89 19.17
N GLN A 61 14.88 4.09 19.69
CA GLN A 61 14.89 5.36 18.93
C GLN A 61 15.69 5.30 17.62
N GLN A 62 16.85 4.63 17.61
CA GLN A 62 17.70 4.54 16.43
C GLN A 62 17.10 3.62 15.37
N CYS A 63 16.64 2.42 15.76
CA CYS A 63 16.00 1.48 14.83
C CYS A 63 14.71 2.05 14.26
N PHE A 64 13.94 2.78 15.07
CA PHE A 64 12.75 3.48 14.59
C PHE A 64 13.10 4.56 13.58
N ALA A 65 14.08 5.42 13.87
CA ALA A 65 14.54 6.46 12.96
C ALA A 65 15.09 5.86 11.64
N ASP A 66 15.88 4.78 11.73
CA ASP A 66 16.43 4.09 10.56
C ASP A 66 15.31 3.47 9.69
N MET A 67 14.27 2.91 10.32
CA MET A 67 13.13 2.30 9.63
C MET A 67 12.23 3.35 8.95
N CYS A 68 11.97 4.47 9.61
CA CYS A 68 11.22 5.59 9.03
C CYS A 68 12.03 6.39 8.00
N GLY A 69 13.36 6.30 8.06
CA GLY A 69 14.28 7.01 7.18
C GLY A 69 14.00 8.52 7.13
N GLY A 70 14.06 9.10 5.93
CA GLY A 70 13.84 10.53 5.70
C GLY A 70 12.37 10.99 5.79
N THR A 71 11.42 10.08 6.06
CA THR A 71 9.99 10.41 6.17
C THR A 71 9.61 10.85 7.58
N LEU A 72 10.48 10.62 8.57
CA LEU A 72 10.24 11.03 9.95
C LEU A 72 10.20 12.55 10.07
N ARG A 73 9.08 13.10 10.55
CA ARG A 73 8.91 14.53 10.81
C ARG A 73 9.15 14.82 12.28
N ILE A 74 10.24 15.52 12.58
CA ILE A 74 10.57 15.97 13.94
C ILE A 74 10.15 17.45 14.04
N THR A 75 9.28 17.77 15.00
CA THR A 75 8.82 19.14 15.27
C THR A 75 9.23 19.55 16.67
N ASP A 76 10.02 20.61 16.78
CA ASP A 76 10.38 21.20 18.07
C ASP A 76 9.24 22.12 18.54
N ASN A 77 8.67 21.86 19.72
CA ASN A 77 7.65 22.73 20.31
C ASN A 77 8.26 23.99 20.98
N SER A 78 9.53 24.30 20.72
CA SER A 78 10.21 25.48 21.26
C SER A 78 10.02 26.71 20.36
N ASN A 79 8.77 27.08 20.10
CA ASN A 79 8.44 28.37 19.48
C ASN A 79 7.78 29.30 20.50
N SER A 80 8.49 29.58 21.59
CA SER A 80 8.35 30.85 22.32
C SER A 80 9.71 31.56 22.36
N ILE A 81 9.92 32.38 21.33
CA ILE A 81 10.79 33.57 21.23
C ILE A 81 12.14 33.53 21.98
N THR A 82 13.25 33.53 21.22
CA THR A 82 14.34 34.54 21.33
C THR A 82 15.33 34.40 20.16
N GLU A 83 15.72 35.55 19.62
CA GLU A 83 16.44 35.78 18.36
C GLU A 83 17.94 35.40 18.36
N ASP A 84 18.34 34.34 19.06
CA ASP A 84 19.77 33.92 19.14
C ASP A 84 20.07 32.56 18.47
N ASN A 85 19.12 31.97 17.74
CA ASN A 85 19.18 30.56 17.30
C ASN A 85 19.54 30.31 15.82
N GLU A 86 19.96 31.32 15.05
CA GLU A 86 20.33 31.09 13.64
C GLU A 86 21.63 30.29 13.47
N ASN A 87 22.59 30.43 14.39
CA ASN A 87 23.88 29.73 14.31
C ASN A 87 23.79 28.23 14.67
N ARG A 88 22.92 27.85 15.61
CA ARG A 88 22.80 26.44 16.06
C ARG A 88 21.94 25.62 15.11
N ALA A 89 20.84 26.19 14.61
CA ALA A 89 19.99 25.55 13.60
C ALA A 89 20.74 25.33 12.26
N GLN A 90 21.55 26.29 11.81
CA GLN A 90 22.38 26.14 10.61
C GLN A 90 23.47 25.08 10.79
N SER A 91 24.00 24.90 12.00
CA SER A 91 25.02 23.89 12.28
C SER A 91 24.43 22.47 12.30
N ILE A 92 23.23 22.30 12.88
CA ILE A 92 22.51 21.01 12.89
C ILE A 92 22.07 20.62 11.47
N LEU A 93 21.48 21.55 10.71
CA LEU A 93 21.06 21.31 9.32
C LEU A 93 22.25 21.06 8.38
N LYS A 94 23.39 21.73 8.60
CA LYS A 94 24.62 21.45 7.84
C LYS A 94 25.17 20.07 8.16
N TYR A 95 25.12 19.64 9.43
CA TYR A 95 25.59 18.32 9.84
C TYR A 95 24.71 17.20 9.27
N SER A 96 23.38 17.31 9.34
CA SER A 96 22.46 16.34 8.75
C SER A 96 22.62 16.24 7.23
N HIS A 97 22.68 17.37 6.52
CA HIS A 97 22.94 17.39 5.09
C HIS A 97 24.30 16.78 4.72
N THR A 98 25.32 16.96 5.57
CA THR A 98 26.65 16.35 5.36
C THR A 98 26.58 14.84 5.52
N LEU A 99 25.89 14.34 6.54
CA LEU A 99 25.71 12.89 6.73
C LEU A 99 24.89 12.26 5.61
N ASP A 100 23.82 12.91 5.15
CA ASP A 100 23.01 12.45 4.03
C ASP A 100 23.82 12.36 2.74
N VAL A 101 24.63 13.39 2.45
CA VAL A 101 25.55 13.38 1.30
C VAL A 101 26.58 12.26 1.43
N ILE A 102 27.13 12.02 2.62
CA ILE A 102 28.07 10.93 2.87
C ILE A 102 27.39 9.57 2.67
N CYS A 103 26.19 9.37 3.21
CA CYS A 103 25.43 8.14 3.06
C CYS A 103 25.09 7.86 1.59
N GLN A 104 24.58 8.86 0.86
CA GLN A 104 24.32 8.75 -0.57
C GLN A 104 25.59 8.46 -1.37
N SER A 105 26.71 9.12 -1.03
CA SER A 105 27.99 8.87 -1.70
C SER A 105 28.50 7.46 -1.47
N LYS A 106 28.32 6.91 -0.26
CA LYS A 106 28.73 5.56 0.11
C LYS A 106 27.89 4.49 -0.59
N THR A 107 26.58 4.70 -0.70
CA THR A 107 25.67 3.82 -1.46
C THR A 107 26.02 3.85 -2.95
N LYS A 108 26.19 5.05 -3.53
CA LYS A 108 26.61 5.19 -4.94
C LYS A 108 27.97 4.54 -5.20
N ALA A 109 28.94 4.70 -4.29
CA ALA A 109 30.25 4.06 -4.42
C ALA A 109 30.17 2.52 -4.35
N ARG A 110 29.28 1.97 -3.51
CA ARG A 110 29.03 0.51 -3.48
C ARG A 110 28.41 0.01 -4.79
N GLN A 111 27.40 0.72 -5.31
CA GLN A 111 26.77 0.37 -6.60
C GLN A 111 27.77 0.42 -7.76
N LEU A 112 28.61 1.46 -7.81
CA LEU A 112 29.67 1.58 -8.81
C LEU A 112 30.73 0.49 -8.67
N LYS A 113 31.05 0.08 -7.44
CA LYS A 113 31.96 -1.04 -7.20
C LYS A 113 31.35 -2.34 -7.71
N GLU A 114 30.10 -2.63 -7.35
CA GLU A 114 29.38 -3.83 -7.78
C GLU A 114 29.25 -3.90 -9.32
N SER A 115 28.95 -2.78 -9.99
CA SER A 115 28.91 -2.74 -11.45
C SER A 115 30.29 -2.96 -12.09
N SER A 116 31.35 -2.41 -11.49
CA SER A 116 32.73 -2.63 -11.96
C SER A 116 33.18 -4.08 -11.76
N ASP A 117 32.85 -4.69 -10.63
CA ASP A 117 33.15 -6.09 -10.31
C ASP A 117 32.41 -7.04 -11.27
N LEU A 118 31.14 -6.74 -11.57
CA LEU A 118 30.34 -7.48 -12.56
C LEU A 118 30.94 -7.38 -13.96
N ARG A 119 31.39 -6.19 -14.39
CA ARG A 119 32.04 -6.00 -15.69
C ARG A 119 33.35 -6.77 -15.80
N LEU A 120 34.17 -6.78 -14.74
CA LEU A 120 35.41 -7.56 -14.71
C LEU A 120 35.15 -9.06 -14.79
N ALA A 121 34.14 -9.55 -14.04
CA ALA A 121 33.77 -10.96 -14.07
C ALA A 121 33.19 -11.38 -15.43
N ALA A 122 32.39 -10.53 -16.09
CA ALA A 122 31.89 -10.77 -17.44
C ALA A 122 33.04 -10.78 -18.47
N SER A 123 34.00 -9.88 -18.37
CA SER A 123 35.19 -9.86 -19.23
C SER A 123 36.04 -11.13 -19.07
N ASP A 124 36.19 -11.64 -17.84
CA ASP A 124 36.86 -12.93 -17.58
C ASP A 124 36.12 -14.10 -18.26
N ILE A 125 34.78 -14.12 -18.22
CA ILE A 125 33.95 -15.13 -18.92
C ILE A 125 34.15 -15.04 -20.43
N LEU A 126 34.12 -13.83 -21.00
CA LEU A 126 34.37 -13.60 -22.43
C LEU A 126 35.77 -14.04 -22.85
N SER A 127 36.78 -13.77 -22.02
CA SER A 127 38.16 -14.22 -22.30
C SER A 127 38.30 -15.74 -22.33
N LYS A 128 37.50 -16.45 -21.51
CA LYS A 128 37.45 -17.92 -21.45
C LYS A 128 36.60 -18.54 -22.56
N ASN A 129 35.76 -17.76 -23.26
CA ASN A 129 34.86 -18.18 -24.34
C ASN A 129 33.95 -19.38 -23.99
N LYS A 130 33.74 -19.68 -22.70
CA LYS A 130 32.90 -20.79 -22.25
C LYS A 130 32.42 -20.56 -20.82
N ILE A 131 31.12 -20.74 -20.60
CA ILE A 131 30.51 -20.79 -19.26
C ILE A 131 30.66 -22.21 -18.75
N ALA A 132 31.32 -22.40 -17.61
CA ALA A 132 31.55 -23.72 -17.00
C ALA A 132 30.66 -23.95 -15.78
N ASN A 133 30.21 -22.88 -15.12
CA ASN A 133 29.51 -22.97 -13.84
C ASN A 133 28.21 -22.14 -13.82
N LYS A 134 27.20 -22.60 -13.07
CA LYS A 134 25.94 -21.87 -12.82
C LYS A 134 26.18 -20.48 -12.22
N LYS A 135 27.25 -20.31 -11.44
CA LYS A 135 27.66 -18.99 -10.91
C LYS A 135 28.06 -18.02 -12.03
N GLU A 136 28.81 -18.49 -13.02
CA GLU A 136 29.22 -17.70 -14.18
C GLU A 136 28.00 -17.34 -15.06
N LEU A 137 27.05 -18.26 -15.21
CA LEU A 137 25.77 -18.00 -15.87
C LEU A 137 25.00 -16.84 -15.19
N THR A 138 24.89 -16.85 -13.86
CA THR A 138 24.19 -15.76 -13.15
C THR A 138 24.89 -14.40 -13.26
N VAL A 139 26.23 -14.40 -13.37
CA VAL A 139 27.00 -13.18 -13.60
C VAL A 139 26.78 -12.66 -15.02
N ALA A 140 26.78 -13.55 -16.02
CA ALA A 140 26.52 -13.20 -17.42
C ALA A 140 25.10 -12.63 -17.59
N LEU A 141 24.08 -13.27 -17.01
CA LEU A 141 22.69 -12.78 -17.06
C LEU A 141 22.53 -11.38 -16.44
N LYS A 142 23.10 -11.15 -15.25
CA LYS A 142 23.08 -9.83 -14.61
C LYS A 142 23.78 -8.75 -15.43
N ARG A 143 24.86 -9.10 -16.12
CA ARG A 143 25.57 -8.16 -17.02
C ARG A 143 24.74 -7.85 -18.26
N VAL A 144 24.10 -8.86 -18.86
CA VAL A 144 23.20 -8.71 -20.00
C VAL A 144 22.03 -7.79 -19.63
N GLU A 145 21.44 -7.95 -18.45
CA GLU A 145 20.37 -7.08 -17.95
C GLU A 145 20.83 -5.62 -17.81
N GLN A 146 22.02 -5.39 -17.22
CA GLN A 146 22.61 -4.03 -17.15
C GLN A 146 22.86 -3.41 -18.52
N LEU A 147 23.27 -4.20 -19.50
CA LEU A 147 23.56 -3.74 -20.86
C LEU A 147 22.27 -3.49 -21.65
N TRP A 148 21.23 -4.27 -21.40
CA TRP A 148 19.91 -4.13 -22.02
C TRP A 148 19.24 -2.80 -21.62
N ASP A 149 19.40 -2.39 -20.36
CA ASP A 149 18.86 -1.13 -19.85
C ASP A 149 19.60 0.12 -20.39
N THR A 150 20.84 -0.05 -20.87
CA THR A 150 21.61 1.05 -21.47
C THR A 150 21.34 1.15 -22.98
N GLN A 151 20.72 2.26 -23.38
CA GLN A 151 20.36 2.56 -24.77
C GLN A 151 21.51 2.26 -25.77
N PHE A 152 21.21 1.47 -26.80
CA PHE A 152 22.03 0.81 -27.85
C PHE A 152 23.20 1.56 -28.55
N GLN A 153 23.68 2.71 -28.08
CA GLN A 153 24.59 3.59 -28.84
C GLN A 153 26.09 3.41 -28.54
N SER A 154 26.53 2.29 -27.96
CA SER A 154 27.92 2.09 -27.55
C SER A 154 28.49 0.73 -27.98
N ALA A 155 29.81 0.61 -28.02
CA ALA A 155 30.59 -0.62 -28.26
C ALA A 155 30.18 -1.79 -27.33
N GLU A 156 29.45 -1.49 -26.27
CA GLU A 156 28.80 -2.41 -25.32
C GLU A 156 27.69 -3.28 -25.95
N GLY A 157 27.14 -2.91 -27.11
CA GLY A 157 26.20 -3.76 -27.86
C GLY A 157 26.85 -5.05 -28.40
N ILE A 158 28.16 -5.03 -28.67
CA ILE A 158 28.92 -6.21 -29.12
C ILE A 158 29.15 -7.17 -27.95
N GLU A 159 29.40 -6.64 -26.74
CA GLU A 159 29.54 -7.42 -25.50
C GLU A 159 28.24 -8.17 -25.19
N LEU A 160 27.10 -7.52 -25.37
CA LEU A 160 25.77 -8.12 -25.18
C LEU A 160 25.58 -9.36 -26.05
N HIS A 161 25.81 -9.25 -27.35
CA HIS A 161 25.63 -10.37 -28.29
C HIS A 161 26.58 -11.53 -27.98
N GLN A 162 27.84 -11.23 -27.64
CA GLN A 162 28.81 -12.26 -27.28
C GLN A 162 28.42 -13.00 -26.00
N LEU A 163 27.92 -12.29 -24.98
CA LEU A 163 27.43 -12.92 -23.76
C LEU A 163 26.16 -13.75 -24.02
N ALA A 164 25.24 -13.24 -24.83
CA ALA A 164 24.01 -13.95 -25.20
C ALA A 164 24.32 -15.27 -25.93
N ASP A 165 25.25 -15.26 -26.89
CA ASP A 165 25.66 -16.46 -27.63
C ASP A 165 26.28 -17.52 -26.69
N LEU A 166 27.09 -17.09 -25.72
CA LEU A 166 27.68 -17.99 -24.71
C LEU A 166 26.63 -18.57 -23.75
N ILE A 167 25.61 -17.78 -23.38
CA ILE A 167 24.48 -18.25 -22.55
C ILE A 167 23.67 -19.29 -23.32
N CYS A 168 23.29 -19.00 -24.58
CA CYS A 168 22.57 -19.94 -25.44
C CYS A 168 23.35 -21.27 -25.62
N ALA A 169 24.67 -21.18 -25.83
CA ALA A 169 25.52 -22.37 -25.95
C ALA A 169 25.61 -23.19 -24.65
N PHE A 170 25.53 -22.55 -23.47
CA PHE A 170 25.53 -23.22 -22.17
C PHE A 170 24.21 -23.91 -21.88
N GLU A 171 23.08 -23.24 -22.16
CA GLU A 171 21.76 -23.76 -21.85
C GLU A 171 21.35 -24.91 -22.76
N LYS A 172 21.94 -25.04 -23.96
CA LYS A 172 21.64 -26.08 -24.98
C LYS A 172 20.14 -26.21 -25.32
N LYS A 173 19.32 -25.29 -24.84
CA LYS A 173 17.90 -25.21 -25.12
C LYS A 173 17.74 -24.18 -26.20
N ASP A 174 17.55 -24.69 -27.41
CA ASP A 174 16.98 -23.88 -28.46
C ASP A 174 15.58 -23.43 -28.03
N TRP A 175 15.16 -22.22 -28.42
CA TRP A 175 13.80 -21.74 -28.16
C TRP A 175 12.76 -22.76 -28.63
N ASP A 176 13.04 -23.50 -29.70
CA ASP A 176 12.19 -24.55 -30.24
C ASP A 176 12.01 -25.73 -29.26
N SER A 177 12.98 -26.02 -28.38
CA SER A 177 12.86 -27.10 -27.38
C SER A 177 11.80 -26.83 -26.31
N TYR A 178 11.40 -25.59 -26.08
CA TYR A 178 10.32 -25.25 -25.15
C TYR A 178 8.92 -25.44 -25.76
N PHE A 179 8.83 -25.48 -27.09
CA PHE A 179 7.58 -25.68 -27.83
C PHE A 179 7.42 -27.12 -28.36
N GLU A 180 8.50 -27.90 -28.41
CA GLU A 180 8.51 -29.30 -28.84
C GLU A 180 8.16 -30.31 -27.71
N GLU A 181 8.04 -29.86 -26.45
CA GLU A 181 7.61 -30.70 -25.33
C GLU A 181 6.08 -30.94 -25.35
N GLY A 182 5.67 -31.83 -26.25
CA GLY A 182 4.37 -32.51 -26.24
C GLY A 182 3.19 -31.66 -26.73
N PRO A 183 2.16 -32.28 -27.34
CA PRO A 183 0.97 -31.54 -27.72
C PRO A 183 0.39 -30.94 -26.45
N LEU A 184 0.34 -29.61 -26.37
CA LEU A 184 -0.42 -28.88 -25.38
C LEU A 184 -1.78 -29.59 -25.29
N ALA A 185 -2.07 -30.17 -24.13
CA ALA A 185 -3.44 -30.56 -23.84
C ALA A 185 -4.27 -29.28 -24.02
N ASP A 186 -5.35 -29.36 -24.78
CA ASP A 186 -6.39 -28.34 -24.79
C ASP A 186 -6.91 -28.23 -23.35
N ASP A 187 -6.24 -27.40 -22.53
CA ASP A 187 -6.81 -26.88 -21.31
C ASP A 187 -7.81 -25.82 -21.75
N ASP A 188 -9.02 -26.35 -22.00
CA ASP A 188 -10.22 -25.67 -22.44
C ASP A 188 -10.58 -24.49 -21.54
N PHE A 189 -10.02 -23.32 -21.85
CA PHE A 189 -10.65 -22.03 -21.59
C PHE A 189 -11.30 -21.57 -22.90
N MET A 190 -12.48 -22.15 -23.20
CA MET A 190 -13.39 -21.88 -24.34
C MET A 190 -13.17 -22.75 -25.61
N PRO A 191 -13.75 -23.98 -25.68
CA PRO A 191 -13.63 -24.88 -26.85
C PRO A 191 -14.36 -24.39 -28.11
N ASP A 192 -15.31 -23.46 -27.97
CA ASP A 192 -16.19 -23.08 -29.08
C ASP A 192 -15.63 -21.99 -30.01
N ARG A 193 -14.39 -21.54 -29.81
CA ARG A 193 -13.71 -20.68 -30.80
C ARG A 193 -12.98 -21.53 -31.84
N LEU A 194 -13.83 -22.13 -32.68
CA LEU A 194 -13.58 -22.68 -34.00
C LEU A 194 -12.23 -22.30 -34.61
N SER A 195 -11.48 -23.34 -34.95
CA SER A 195 -10.31 -23.38 -35.82
C SER A 195 -10.43 -22.42 -37.01
N VAL A 196 -9.86 -21.23 -36.89
CA VAL A 196 -9.56 -20.40 -38.07
C VAL A 196 -8.33 -21.02 -38.72
N LYS A 197 -8.57 -21.96 -39.64
CA LYS A 197 -7.57 -22.29 -40.66
C LYS A 197 -7.32 -21.02 -41.45
N SER A 198 -6.17 -20.40 -41.22
CA SER A 198 -5.62 -19.35 -42.05
C SER A 198 -5.28 -19.92 -43.43
N THR A 199 -6.28 -19.95 -44.31
CA THR A 199 -6.07 -19.99 -45.76
C THR A 199 -6.89 -18.86 -46.35
N SER A 200 -6.16 -17.81 -46.70
CA SER A 200 -6.62 -16.65 -47.44
C SER A 200 -7.28 -17.04 -48.75
N THR A 201 -8.60 -16.87 -48.85
CA THR A 201 -9.29 -16.53 -50.10
C THR A 201 -10.58 -15.78 -49.74
N LEU A 202 -10.65 -14.48 -50.07
CA LEU A 202 -11.91 -13.78 -50.21
C LEU A 202 -12.75 -14.53 -51.25
N ASP A 203 -14.01 -14.82 -50.94
CA ASP A 203 -15.04 -14.88 -51.96
C ASP A 203 -16.42 -14.52 -51.41
N GLU A 204 -17.23 -14.05 -52.34
CA GLU A 204 -18.31 -13.08 -52.20
C GLU A 204 -19.59 -13.57 -51.49
N ASN A 205 -20.33 -12.59 -50.97
CA ASN A 205 -21.79 -12.53 -50.84
C ASN A 205 -22.56 -13.86 -50.91
N ASN A 206 -23.19 -14.26 -49.79
CA ASN A 206 -24.64 -14.50 -49.74
C ASN A 206 -25.16 -14.96 -48.36
N THR A 207 -26.24 -14.30 -47.93
CA THR A 207 -27.36 -14.87 -47.15
C THR A 207 -27.15 -15.20 -45.66
N ALA A 208 -27.10 -14.15 -44.83
CA ALA A 208 -27.36 -14.26 -43.37
C ALA A 208 -28.69 -13.62 -42.93
N ARG A 209 -29.62 -13.36 -43.86
CA ARG A 209 -30.89 -12.64 -43.57
C ARG A 209 -32.07 -13.57 -43.26
N GLY A 210 -31.92 -14.88 -43.43
CA GLY A 210 -33.01 -15.86 -43.29
C GLY A 210 -33.08 -16.57 -41.93
N MET A 211 -31.99 -16.63 -41.17
CA MET A 211 -31.92 -17.50 -39.98
C MET A 211 -32.52 -16.90 -38.71
N LEU A 212 -32.77 -15.59 -38.64
CA LEU A 212 -33.28 -14.92 -37.44
C LEU A 212 -34.74 -14.44 -37.56
N ALA A 213 -35.40 -14.68 -38.70
CA ALA A 213 -36.76 -14.18 -38.96
C ALA A 213 -37.87 -14.98 -38.25
N SER A 214 -37.54 -16.11 -37.63
CA SER A 214 -38.52 -17.06 -37.06
C SER A 214 -38.51 -17.13 -35.54
N ILE A 215 -37.72 -16.29 -34.86
CA ILE A 215 -37.66 -16.26 -33.40
C ILE A 215 -38.72 -15.26 -32.90
N PRO A 216 -39.77 -15.70 -32.18
CA PRO A 216 -40.73 -14.77 -31.60
C PRO A 216 -40.03 -13.94 -30.52
N ILE A 217 -39.97 -12.63 -30.74
CA ILE A 217 -39.42 -11.68 -29.79
C ILE A 217 -40.51 -11.44 -28.74
N ASN A 218 -40.25 -11.80 -27.48
CA ASN A 218 -41.16 -11.48 -26.40
C ASN A 218 -41.07 -9.96 -26.12
N THR A 219 -42.10 -9.20 -26.48
CA THR A 219 -42.15 -7.74 -26.31
C THR A 219 -42.62 -7.31 -24.91
N GLU A 220 -42.59 -8.21 -23.93
CA GLU A 220 -43.03 -7.95 -22.54
C GLU A 220 -41.87 -7.77 -21.55
N VAL A 221 -40.70 -7.34 -22.00
CA VAL A 221 -39.64 -6.87 -21.10
C VAL A 221 -39.55 -5.36 -21.19
N ASP A 222 -40.24 -4.71 -20.24
CA ASP A 222 -40.10 -3.29 -19.92
C ASP A 222 -38.82 -3.12 -19.09
N ASP A 223 -37.79 -2.54 -19.71
CA ASP A 223 -36.46 -2.33 -19.12
C ASP A 223 -36.47 -1.38 -17.90
N GLU A 224 -37.60 -0.73 -17.58
CA GLU A 224 -37.74 0.08 -16.36
C GLU A 224 -38.14 -0.72 -15.11
N SER A 225 -38.54 -1.99 -15.23
CA SER A 225 -38.92 -2.81 -14.07
C SER A 225 -37.73 -3.36 -13.25
N SER A 226 -36.50 -3.15 -13.73
CA SER A 226 -35.26 -3.67 -13.10
C SER A 226 -34.61 -2.69 -12.10
N ARG A 227 -35.31 -1.62 -11.70
CA ARG A 227 -34.78 -0.61 -10.75
C ARG A 227 -35.25 -0.81 -9.30
N ASP A 228 -36.29 -1.59 -9.06
CA ASP A 228 -36.91 -1.71 -7.73
C ASP A 228 -36.26 -2.77 -6.82
N SER A 229 -35.32 -3.58 -7.32
CA SER A 229 -34.68 -4.61 -6.50
C SER A 229 -33.54 -4.09 -5.59
N ALA A 230 -33.18 -2.81 -5.67
CA ALA A 230 -32.17 -2.20 -4.80
C ALA A 230 -32.75 -1.46 -3.59
N LEU A 231 -34.07 -1.36 -3.46
CA LEU A 231 -34.74 -0.65 -2.35
C LEU A 231 -35.43 -1.57 -1.33
N ALA A 232 -35.37 -2.89 -1.55
CA ALA A 232 -36.09 -3.89 -0.75
C ALA A 232 -35.33 -4.39 0.49
N ASP A 233 -34.16 -3.83 0.82
CA ASP A 233 -33.43 -4.11 2.07
C ASP A 233 -33.54 -2.95 3.09
N ASN A 234 -34.60 -2.15 3.02
CA ASN A 234 -34.88 -1.09 4.00
C ASN A 234 -35.55 -1.64 5.27
N ALA A 235 -35.00 -2.69 5.86
CA ALA A 235 -35.01 -2.81 7.32
C ALA A 235 -33.90 -1.90 7.86
N LEU A 236 -34.02 -0.59 7.60
CA LEU A 236 -33.27 0.42 8.33
C LEU A 236 -33.66 0.24 9.80
N ASP A 237 -32.72 -0.28 10.59
CA ASP A 237 -32.77 -0.36 12.04
C ASP A 237 -33.52 0.85 12.62
N GLU A 238 -34.50 0.64 13.50
CA GLU A 238 -35.42 1.69 13.98
C GLU A 238 -34.68 2.95 14.47
N THR A 239 -33.48 2.74 15.02
CA THR A 239 -32.50 3.75 15.45
C THR A 239 -32.04 4.67 14.32
N LYS A 240 -31.79 4.13 13.12
CA LYS A 240 -31.36 4.89 11.94
C LYS A 240 -32.50 5.70 11.33
N GLN A 241 -33.72 5.16 11.37
CA GLN A 241 -34.91 5.90 10.93
C GLN A 241 -35.17 7.10 11.86
N TYR A 242 -35.06 6.89 13.17
CA TYR A 242 -35.21 7.94 14.17
C TYR A 242 -34.18 9.08 14.03
N LEU A 243 -32.92 8.74 13.74
CA LEU A 243 -31.87 9.73 13.48
C LEU A 243 -32.17 10.55 12.22
N LEU A 244 -32.54 9.89 11.12
CA LEU A 244 -32.86 10.57 9.86
C LEU A 244 -34.08 11.49 9.99
N GLU A 245 -35.11 11.07 10.72
CA GLU A 245 -36.29 11.89 11.02
C GLU A 245 -35.93 13.12 11.87
N SER A 246 -35.07 12.94 12.89
CA SER A 246 -34.60 14.03 13.75
C SER A 246 -33.75 15.06 12.99
N ILE A 247 -32.88 14.60 12.08
CA ILE A 247 -32.10 15.47 11.18
C ILE A 247 -33.03 16.21 10.22
N ALA A 248 -33.95 15.50 9.57
CA ALA A 248 -34.87 16.09 8.59
C ALA A 248 -35.76 17.18 9.22
N ASN A 249 -36.31 16.93 10.40
CA ASN A 249 -37.11 17.91 11.14
C ASN A 249 -36.32 19.16 11.51
N THR A 250 -35.06 19.01 11.94
CA THR A 250 -34.21 20.14 12.32
C THR A 250 -33.71 20.93 11.10
N MET A 251 -33.43 20.27 9.99
CA MET A 251 -33.14 20.93 8.71
C MET A 251 -34.34 21.70 8.16
N HIS A 252 -35.56 21.23 8.40
CA HIS A 252 -36.77 21.97 8.01
C HIS A 252 -36.98 23.23 8.86
N LYS A 253 -36.58 23.21 10.13
CA LYS A 253 -36.59 24.38 11.02
C LYS A 253 -35.46 25.37 10.70
N HIS A 254 -34.32 24.90 10.18
CA HIS A 254 -33.14 25.71 9.87
C HIS A 254 -32.60 25.46 8.45
N PRO A 255 -33.30 25.93 7.39
CA PRO A 255 -32.90 25.71 6.00
C PRO A 255 -31.57 26.37 5.61
N GLU A 256 -31.06 27.30 6.41
CA GLU A 256 -29.80 28.01 6.23
C GLU A 256 -28.56 27.19 6.62
N LEU A 257 -28.72 26.16 7.45
CA LEU A 257 -27.61 25.33 7.92
C LEU A 257 -27.43 24.08 7.05
N ARG A 258 -26.24 23.95 6.46
CA ARG A 258 -25.84 22.70 5.81
C ARG A 258 -25.64 21.61 6.86
N LEU A 259 -25.90 20.35 6.50
CA LEU A 259 -25.84 19.20 7.41
C LEU A 259 -24.58 19.17 8.30
N GLY A 260 -23.40 19.40 7.72
CA GLY A 260 -22.14 19.45 8.49
C GLY A 260 -22.10 20.56 9.54
N GLN A 261 -22.65 21.74 9.24
CA GLN A 261 -22.72 22.85 10.20
C GLN A 261 -23.73 22.59 11.31
N LEU A 262 -24.86 21.95 10.98
CA LEU A 262 -25.87 21.54 11.95
C LEU A 262 -25.28 20.55 12.96
N LEU A 263 -24.52 19.56 12.49
CA LEU A 263 -23.84 18.58 13.34
C LEU A 263 -22.80 19.25 14.25
N ILE A 264 -21.97 20.15 13.72
CA ILE A 264 -20.96 20.87 14.50
C ILE A 264 -21.61 21.75 15.58
N ASN A 265 -22.71 22.44 15.23
CA ASN A 265 -23.43 23.31 16.15
C ASN A 265 -24.17 22.52 17.24
N ALA A 266 -24.77 21.37 16.89
CA ALA A 266 -25.48 20.51 17.85
C ALA A 266 -24.53 19.86 18.85
N ILE A 267 -23.31 19.47 18.41
CA ILE A 267 -22.31 18.80 19.27
C ILE A 267 -21.48 19.84 20.06
N ASN A 268 -21.56 21.14 19.73
CA ASN A 268 -20.91 22.26 20.43
C ASN A 268 -19.41 22.02 20.70
N LEU A 269 -18.69 21.57 19.66
CA LEU A 269 -17.26 21.25 19.76
C LEU A 269 -16.44 22.55 19.83
N GLN A 270 -15.81 22.81 20.98
CA GLN A 270 -14.95 23.99 21.16
C GLN A 270 -13.56 23.84 20.50
N GLN A 271 -13.15 22.63 20.08
CA GLN A 271 -11.89 22.34 19.39
C GLN A 271 -12.06 21.14 18.43
N PRO A 272 -11.15 20.92 17.45
CA PRO A 272 -11.21 19.75 16.57
C PRO A 272 -10.93 18.46 17.38
N CYS A 273 -11.98 17.86 17.92
CA CYS A 273 -11.91 16.64 18.70
C CYS A 273 -12.07 15.40 17.78
N PRO A 274 -11.26 14.36 17.94
CA PRO A 274 -11.44 13.07 17.25
C PRO A 274 -12.72 12.34 17.70
N GLU A 275 -13.39 12.83 18.74
CA GLU A 275 -14.60 12.24 19.34
C GLU A 275 -15.80 12.26 18.39
N ILE A 276 -15.87 13.17 17.41
CA ILE A 276 -16.96 13.19 16.40
C ILE A 276 -17.03 11.90 15.58
N PHE A 277 -15.90 11.20 15.42
CA PHE A 277 -15.81 9.95 14.67
C PHE A 277 -16.28 8.73 15.48
N HIS A 278 -16.59 8.91 16.77
CA HIS A 278 -16.95 7.83 17.70
C HIS A 278 -18.30 8.04 18.40
N ILE A 279 -19.11 9.02 17.99
CA ILE A 279 -20.43 9.26 18.56
C ILE A 279 -21.42 8.21 18.02
N GLU A 280 -22.18 7.58 18.92
CA GLU A 280 -23.24 6.65 18.57
C GLU A 280 -24.49 7.37 18.02
N ASP A 281 -25.18 6.72 17.07
CA ASP A 281 -26.33 7.30 16.32
C ASP A 281 -27.48 7.79 17.23
N ASN A 282 -27.72 7.11 18.35
CA ASN A 282 -28.72 7.47 19.38
C ASN A 282 -28.34 8.77 20.11
N VAL A 283 -27.08 8.92 20.53
CA VAL A 283 -26.55 10.11 21.21
C VAL A 283 -26.58 11.31 20.27
N LEU A 284 -26.31 11.08 18.98
CA LEU A 284 -26.39 12.11 17.96
C LEU A 284 -27.85 12.57 17.74
N ALA A 285 -28.81 11.65 17.69
CA ALA A 285 -30.22 11.99 17.55
C ALA A 285 -30.71 12.86 18.74
N ASP A 286 -30.35 12.49 19.97
CA ASP A 286 -30.74 13.22 21.18
C ASP A 286 -30.14 14.63 21.24
N THR A 287 -28.87 14.79 20.86
CA THR A 287 -28.18 16.10 20.84
C THR A 287 -28.74 17.04 19.78
N ILE A 288 -29.14 16.53 18.61
CA ILE A 288 -29.81 17.31 17.56
C ILE A 288 -31.21 17.76 18.02
N ASN A 289 -31.96 16.90 18.70
CA ASN A 289 -33.27 17.25 19.25
C ASN A 289 -33.15 18.28 20.38
N GLN A 290 -32.12 18.18 21.23
CA GLN A 290 -31.82 19.20 22.23
C GLN A 290 -31.49 20.54 21.58
N PHE A 291 -30.66 20.56 20.52
CA PHE A 291 -30.36 21.78 19.76
C PHE A 291 -31.63 22.44 19.21
N SER A 292 -32.51 21.66 18.57
CA SER A 292 -33.81 22.10 18.04
C SER A 292 -34.72 22.72 19.12
N SER A 293 -34.63 22.24 20.36
CA SER A 293 -35.41 22.78 21.49
C SER A 293 -34.79 24.03 22.14
N THR A 294 -33.46 24.19 22.08
CA THR A 294 -32.76 25.35 22.66
C THR A 294 -32.82 26.61 21.81
N THR A 295 -33.10 26.51 20.51
CA THR A 295 -33.26 27.65 19.59
C THR A 295 -34.70 28.19 19.50
N GLU A 296 -35.66 27.62 20.24
CA GLU A 296 -37.06 28.10 20.29
C GLU A 296 -37.30 29.29 21.25
N CYS A 297 -36.27 30.09 21.58
CA CYS A 297 -36.39 31.27 22.46
C CYS A 297 -35.93 32.58 21.81
#